data_AF-A0A2V5ZJB8-F1
#
_entry.id   AF-A0A2V5ZJB8-F1
#
_cell.length_a   1.000
_cell.length_b   1.000
_cell.length_c   1.000
_cell.angle_alpha   90.00
_cell.angle_beta   90.00
_cell.angle_gamma   90.00
#
_symmetry.space_group_name_H-M   'P 1'
#
loop_
_entity.id
_entity.type
_entity.pdbx_description
1 polymer ?
#
loop_
_entity_poly.entity_id
_entity_poly.type
_entity_poly.pdbx_seq_one_letter_code
_entity_poly.pdbx_strand_id
1 'polypeptide(L)'
;MDPITAALVAAVAKLAEPAIKDAYQGLKSLISKKLGAKHEVVRAVESLEQKPDSTGRQQTLQEELKSSGVESDDEILAAARSLIEKIKAQPGGGDHIRQTVTGNQNIFSGTGDIHIGGKQS
;
A
#
# COMPACT_ATOMS: atom_id res chain seq x y z
N MET A 1 2.92 -9.87 14.39
CA MET A 1 2.19 -8.65 13.98
C MET A 1 1.25 -9.06 12.86
N ASP A 2 -0.02 -8.65 12.91
CA ASP A 2 -1.00 -8.96 11.85
C ASP A 2 -0.63 -8.21 10.54
N PRO A 3 -0.88 -8.80 9.35
CA PRO A 3 -0.57 -8.19 8.06
C PRO A 3 -1.20 -6.80 7.84
N ILE A 4 -2.41 -6.55 8.35
CA ILE A 4 -3.09 -5.25 8.18
C ILE A 4 -2.37 -4.19 9.02
N THR A 5 -2.07 -4.51 10.28
CA THR A 5 -1.30 -3.65 11.19
C THR A 5 0.08 -3.33 10.62
N ALA A 6 0.79 -4.35 10.11
CA ALA A 6 2.10 -4.18 9.49
C ALA A 6 2.05 -3.30 8.24
N ALA A 7 1.03 -3.50 7.39
CA ALA A 7 0.82 -2.70 6.19
C ALA A 7 0.58 -1.23 6.53
N LEU A 8 -0.27 -0.94 7.52
CA LEU A 8 -0.59 0.42 7.94
C LEU A 8 0.64 1.12 8.54
N VAL A 9 1.39 0.48 9.44
CA VAL A 9 2.61 1.05 10.02
C VAL A 9 3.64 1.36 8.94
N ALA A 10 3.89 0.41 8.04
CA ALA A 10 4.86 0.58 6.95
C ALA A 10 4.40 1.67 5.96
N ALA A 11 3.11 1.78 5.68
CA ALA A 11 2.55 2.81 4.81
C ALA A 11 2.68 4.20 5.43
N VAL A 12 2.38 4.36 6.74
CA VAL A 12 2.49 5.64 7.45
C VAL A 12 3.91 6.21 7.32
N ALA A 13 4.93 5.36 7.43
CA ALA A 13 6.33 5.76 7.26
C ALA A 13 6.68 6.24 5.83
N LYS A 14 5.89 5.87 4.82
CA LYS A 14 6.12 6.16 3.40
C LYS A 14 4.96 6.92 2.73
N LEU A 15 4.13 7.65 3.50
CA LEU A 15 3.02 8.44 2.95
C LEU A 15 3.45 9.57 2.01
N ALA A 16 4.74 9.89 1.98
CA ALA A 16 5.32 10.82 1.01
C ALA A 16 5.19 10.30 -0.43
N GLU A 17 5.13 8.99 -0.63
CA GLU A 17 5.05 8.41 -1.96
C GLU A 17 3.57 8.29 -2.41
N PRO A 18 3.18 8.88 -3.56
CA PRO A 18 1.78 9.02 -3.96
C PRO A 18 1.08 7.66 -4.14
N ALA A 19 1.80 6.65 -4.66
CA ALA A 19 1.26 5.31 -4.83
C ALA A 19 0.97 4.58 -3.50
N ILE A 20 1.74 4.88 -2.44
CA ILE A 20 1.48 4.34 -1.10
C ILE A 20 0.35 5.11 -0.45
N LYS A 21 0.34 6.43 -0.57
CA LYS A 21 -0.73 7.27 -0.04
C LYS A 21 -2.09 6.88 -0.62
N ASP A 22 -2.18 6.66 -1.92
CA ASP A 22 -3.40 6.22 -2.60
C ASP A 22 -3.88 4.85 -2.10
N ALA A 23 -2.98 3.86 -2.05
CA ALA A 23 -3.30 2.52 -1.55
C ALA A 23 -3.68 2.51 -0.06
N TYR A 24 -3.02 3.34 0.76
CA TYR A 24 -3.35 3.54 2.17
C TYR A 24 -4.74 4.14 2.36
N GLN A 25 -5.06 5.20 1.61
CA GLN A 25 -6.39 5.83 1.63
C GLN A 25 -7.47 4.83 1.17
N GLY A 26 -7.18 4.02 0.15
CA GLY A 26 -8.05 2.94 -0.30
C GLY A 26 -8.34 1.91 0.80
N LEU A 27 -7.31 1.44 1.50
CA LEU A 27 -7.44 0.52 2.63
C LEU A 27 -8.26 1.15 3.78
N LYS A 28 -7.95 2.39 4.16
CA LYS A 28 -8.69 3.13 5.20
C LYS A 28 -10.17 3.31 4.83
N SER A 29 -10.45 3.62 3.56
CA SER A 29 -11.81 3.75 3.04
C SER A 29 -12.57 2.43 3.05
N LEU A 30 -11.92 1.32 2.65
CA LEU A 30 -12.50 -0.03 2.73
C LEU A 30 -12.87 -0.43 4.15
N ILE A 31 -11.94 -0.24 5.10
CA ILE A 31 -12.17 -0.51 6.52
C ILE A 31 -13.35 0.34 7.03
N SER A 32 -13.36 1.64 6.70
CA SER A 32 -14.43 2.56 7.09
C SER A 32 -15.79 2.20 6.48
N LYS A 33 -15.80 1.63 5.26
CA LYS A 33 -17.03 1.20 4.59
C LYS A 33 -17.58 -0.10 5.17
N LYS A 34 -16.70 -1.03 5.54
CA LYS A 34 -17.05 -2.34 6.11
C LYS A 34 -17.51 -2.23 7.56
N LEU A 35 -16.76 -1.48 8.39
CA LEU A 35 -17.01 -1.34 9.82
C LEU A 35 -17.82 -0.09 10.20
N GLY A 36 -17.83 0.91 9.32
CA GLY A 36 -18.37 2.24 9.61
C GLY A 36 -17.26 3.24 10.00
N ALA A 37 -17.36 4.48 9.51
CA ALA A 37 -16.37 5.54 9.74
C ALA A 37 -16.18 5.94 11.22
N LYS A 38 -17.11 5.56 12.11
CA LYS A 38 -17.04 5.82 13.56
C LYS A 38 -16.53 4.63 14.35
N HIS A 39 -16.14 3.55 13.68
CA HIS A 39 -15.66 2.34 14.34
C HIS A 39 -14.29 2.58 14.99
N GLU A 40 -14.03 1.85 16.08
CA GLU A 40 -12.84 1.93 16.92
C GLU A 40 -11.55 1.69 16.13
N VAL A 41 -11.54 0.68 15.24
CA VAL A 41 -10.50 0.46 14.22
C VAL A 41 -10.13 1.72 13.44
N VAL A 42 -11.11 2.49 12.93
CA VAL A 42 -10.82 3.70 12.13
C VAL A 42 -10.11 4.74 13.00
N ARG A 43 -10.56 4.93 14.25
CA ARG A 43 -9.88 5.81 15.22
C ARG A 43 -8.48 5.32 15.58
N ALA A 44 -8.29 4.01 15.69
CA ALA A 44 -6.99 3.41 15.98
C ALA A 44 -6.01 3.64 14.83
N VAL A 45 -6.48 3.55 13.57
CA VAL A 45 -5.70 3.91 12.37
C VAL A 45 -5.29 5.39 12.41
N GLU A 46 -6.21 6.31 12.69
CA GLU A 46 -5.91 7.74 12.81
C GLU A 46 -4.92 8.05 13.93
N SER A 47 -5.05 7.34 15.05
CA SER A 47 -4.11 7.44 16.16
C SER A 47 -2.73 6.96 15.75
N LEU A 48 -2.64 5.88 14.97
CA LEU A 48 -1.38 5.38 14.46
C LEU A 48 -0.70 6.38 13.51
N GLU A 49 -1.46 7.07 12.63
CA GLU A 49 -0.92 8.13 11.75
C GLU A 49 -0.18 9.23 12.54
N GLN A 50 -0.69 9.56 13.73
CA GLN A 50 -0.12 10.60 14.59
C GLN A 50 1.17 10.15 15.30
N LYS A 51 1.33 8.86 15.60
CA LYS A 51 2.55 8.29 16.23
C LYS A 51 2.74 6.83 15.80
N PRO A 52 3.33 6.58 14.60
CA PRO A 52 3.48 5.23 14.06
C PRO A 52 4.44 4.35 14.86
N ASP A 53 5.44 4.97 15.52
CA ASP A 53 6.43 4.29 16.36
C ASP A 53 5.91 3.93 17.77
N SER A 54 4.68 4.31 18.10
CA SER A 54 4.11 4.02 19.42
C SER A 54 3.62 2.58 19.49
N THR A 55 4.35 1.73 20.22
CA THR A 55 3.97 0.33 20.47
C THR A 55 2.55 0.21 21.02
N GLY A 56 2.14 1.09 21.95
CA GLY A 56 0.80 1.09 22.50
C GLY A 56 -0.29 1.32 21.44
N ARG A 57 -0.06 2.22 20.48
CA ARG A 57 -1.02 2.46 19.39
C ARG A 57 -1.09 1.30 18.40
N GLN A 58 0.04 0.66 18.13
CA GLN A 58 0.08 -0.55 17.30
C GLN A 58 -0.66 -1.71 17.97
N GLN A 59 -0.51 -1.88 19.29
CA GLN A 59 -1.23 -2.89 20.06
C GLN A 59 -2.73 -2.62 20.08
N THR A 60 -3.16 -1.39 20.38
CA THR A 60 -4.59 -1.03 20.33
C THR A 60 -5.18 -1.32 18.96
N LEU A 61 -4.52 -0.91 17.87
CA LEU A 61 -5.01 -1.23 16.51
C LEU A 61 -5.15 -2.74 16.29
N GLN A 62 -4.19 -3.55 16.75
CA GLN A 62 -4.26 -4.99 16.63
C GLN A 62 -5.44 -5.59 17.41
N GLU A 63 -5.71 -5.09 18.61
CA GLU A 63 -6.85 -5.53 19.43
C GLU A 63 -8.18 -5.17 18.78
N GLU A 64 -8.31 -3.96 18.24
CA GLU A 64 -9.51 -3.50 17.54
C GLU A 64 -9.78 -4.29 16.25
N LEU A 65 -8.72 -4.60 15.48
CA LEU A 65 -8.84 -5.42 14.26
C LEU A 65 -9.32 -6.84 14.59
N LYS A 66 -8.85 -7.42 15.71
CA LYS A 66 -9.32 -8.71 16.23
C LYS A 66 -10.78 -8.67 16.66
N SER A 67 -11.13 -7.65 17.45
CA SER A 67 -12.49 -7.48 17.98
C SER A 67 -13.52 -7.30 16.87
N SER A 68 -13.15 -6.58 15.81
CA SER A 68 -14.02 -6.29 14.67
C SER A 68 -14.10 -7.39 13.62
N GLY A 69 -13.22 -8.41 13.69
CA GLY A 69 -13.22 -9.55 12.76
C GLY A 69 -12.74 -9.23 11.34
N VAL A 70 -12.26 -8.01 11.06
CA VAL A 70 -11.74 -7.62 9.73
C VAL A 70 -10.47 -8.35 9.33
N GLU A 71 -9.77 -8.97 10.29
CA GLU A 71 -8.66 -9.88 9.99
C GLU A 71 -9.09 -11.12 9.19
N SER A 72 -10.38 -11.43 9.15
CA SER A 72 -10.96 -12.50 8.33
C SER A 72 -11.59 -11.99 7.04
N ASP A 73 -11.56 -10.69 6.77
CA ASP A 73 -12.13 -10.12 5.54
C ASP A 73 -11.07 -10.19 4.41
N ASP A 74 -11.33 -11.05 3.43
CA ASP A 74 -10.43 -11.25 2.28
C ASP A 74 -10.15 -9.98 1.48
N GLU A 75 -11.11 -9.05 1.38
CA GLU A 75 -10.91 -7.79 0.65
C GLU A 75 -9.93 -6.88 1.41
N ILE A 76 -10.06 -6.78 2.73
CA ILE A 76 -9.17 -6.00 3.58
C ILE A 76 -7.76 -6.63 3.60
N LEU A 77 -7.67 -7.96 3.71
CA LEU A 77 -6.40 -8.68 3.64
C LEU A 77 -5.71 -8.50 2.29
N ALA A 78 -6.47 -8.57 1.18
CA ALA A 78 -5.94 -8.34 -0.16
C ALA A 78 -5.43 -6.90 -0.34
N ALA A 79 -6.17 -5.91 0.15
CA ALA A 79 -5.75 -4.51 0.12
C ALA A 79 -4.50 -4.27 0.96
N ALA A 80 -4.41 -4.84 2.17
CA ALA A 80 -3.23 -4.76 3.02
C ALA A 80 -2.00 -5.41 2.37
N ARG A 81 -2.15 -6.58 1.75
CA ARG A 81 -1.06 -7.24 0.99
C ARG A 81 -0.61 -6.39 -0.19
N SER A 82 -1.56 -5.85 -0.98
CA SER A 82 -1.27 -4.96 -2.10
C SER A 82 -0.49 -3.71 -1.67
N LEU A 83 -0.85 -3.14 -0.52
CA LEU A 83 -0.13 -2.01 0.07
C LEU A 83 1.32 -2.37 0.44
N ILE A 84 1.55 -3.53 1.08
CA ILE A 84 2.91 -4.02 1.39
C ILE A 84 3.72 -4.23 0.10
N GLU A 85 3.14 -4.82 -0.93
CA GLU A 85 3.83 -5.05 -2.19
C GLU A 85 4.21 -3.73 -2.87
N LYS A 86 3.33 -2.72 -2.84
CA LYS A 86 3.67 -1.36 -3.32
C LYS A 86 4.79 -0.71 -2.51
N ILE A 87 4.78 -0.88 -1.18
CA ILE A 87 5.84 -0.37 -0.29
C ILE A 87 7.20 -0.99 -0.61
N LYS A 88 7.24 -2.28 -0.99
CA LYS A 88 8.45 -2.98 -1.42
C LYS A 88 8.87 -2.62 -2.85
N ALA A 89 7.91 -2.37 -3.74
CA ALA A 89 8.18 -2.04 -5.14
C ALA A 89 8.73 -0.62 -5.34
N GLN A 90 8.66 0.26 -4.34
CA GLN A 90 9.18 1.63 -4.44
C GLN A 90 10.71 1.67 -4.35
N PRO A 91 11.39 2.47 -5.18
CA PRO A 91 12.86 2.49 -5.31
C PRO A 91 13.63 3.00 -4.08
N GLY A 92 12.97 3.27 -2.95
CA GLY A 92 13.59 3.53 -1.64
C GLY A 92 13.60 2.33 -0.69
N GLY A 93 13.18 1.15 -1.13
CA GLY A 93 13.07 -0.07 -0.34
C GLY A 93 13.79 -1.27 -0.94
N GLY A 94 15.03 -1.09 -1.41
CA GLY A 94 15.86 -2.18 -1.95
C GLY A 94 15.57 -2.47 -3.42
N ASP A 95 16.58 -2.16 -4.24
CA ASP A 95 16.82 -2.66 -5.60
C ASP A 95 15.64 -2.65 -6.58
N HIS A 96 15.52 -1.54 -7.32
CA HIS A 96 15.20 -1.51 -8.75
C HIS A 96 14.26 -2.60 -9.28
N ILE A 97 13.08 -2.78 -8.69
CA ILE A 97 12.08 -3.70 -9.25
C ILE A 97 11.44 -2.99 -10.45
N ARG A 98 12.06 -3.17 -11.62
CA ARG A 98 11.39 -3.08 -12.93
C ARG A 98 10.17 -4.00 -12.87
N GLN A 99 9.03 -3.46 -12.47
CA GLN A 99 7.75 -4.12 -12.68
C GLN A 99 7.50 -4.12 -14.19
N THR A 100 7.93 -5.20 -14.84
CA THR A 100 7.40 -5.60 -16.13
C THR A 100 5.92 -5.84 -15.91
N VAL A 101 5.11 -4.83 -16.21
CA VAL A 101 3.68 -4.96 -16.31
C VAL A 101 3.43 -5.90 -17.50
N THR A 102 3.28 -7.20 -17.23
CA THR A 102 2.64 -8.13 -18.17
C THR A 102 1.14 -7.86 -18.14
N GLY A 103 0.78 -6.66 -18.59
CA GLY A 103 -0.56 -6.26 -18.95
C GLY A 103 -0.62 -6.28 -20.46
N ASN A 104 -1.37 -7.23 -20.97
CA ASN A 104 -1.68 -7.49 -22.37
C ASN A 104 -2.47 -6.37 -23.08
N GLN A 105 -2.10 -5.10 -22.89
CA GLN A 105 -2.60 -3.97 -23.68
C GLN A 105 -1.50 -2.90 -23.86
N ASN A 106 -0.88 -2.92 -25.04
CA ASN A 106 -0.23 -1.81 -25.74
C ASN A 106 0.20 -0.59 -24.90
N ILE A 107 1.28 -0.70 -24.13
CA ILE A 107 2.04 0.48 -23.69
C ILE A 107 3.30 0.55 -24.54
N PHE A 108 3.24 1.42 -25.55
CA PHE A 108 4.40 1.81 -26.36
C PHE A 108 5.35 2.59 -25.46
N SER A 109 6.26 1.89 -24.77
CA SER A 109 7.36 2.50 -24.03
C SER A 109 8.47 2.85 -25.01
N GLY A 110 8.29 3.95 -25.72
CA GLY A 110 9.29 4.52 -26.61
C GLY A 110 10.32 5.31 -25.82
N THR A 111 11.38 4.64 -25.35
CA THR A 111 12.69 5.29 -25.22
C THR A 111 13.56 4.69 -26.30
N GLY A 112 13.48 5.27 -27.49
CA GLY A 112 14.35 4.95 -28.60
C GLY A 112 15.15 6.19 -28.97
N ASP A 113 16.44 6.19 -28.68
CA ASP A 113 17.38 6.93 -29.53
C ASP A 113 17.36 6.24 -30.90
N ILE A 114 16.61 6.80 -31.84
CA ILE A 114 16.55 6.30 -33.21
C ILE A 114 17.83 6.75 -33.93
N HIS A 115 18.88 5.94 -33.88
CA HIS A 115 19.99 6.06 -34.83
C HIS A 115 19.60 5.36 -36.14
N ILE A 116 19.06 6.13 -37.10
CA ILE A 116 18.78 5.66 -38.47
C ILE A 116 20.11 5.53 -39.22
N GLY A 117 20.78 4.39 -39.08
CA GLY A 117 21.93 4.00 -39.89
C GLY A 117 21.47 3.29 -41.18
N GLY A 118 21.11 4.05 -42.21
CA GLY A 118 20.79 3.51 -43.54
C GLY A 118 21.65 4.16 -44.62
N LYS A 119 22.82 3.57 -44.91
CA LYS A 119 23.65 3.91 -46.06
C LYS A 119 23.24 3.04 -47.24
N GLN A 120 22.72 3.65 -48.31
CA GLN A 120 22.79 3.07 -49.66
C GLN A 120 22.73 4.21 -50.71
N SER A 121 23.85 4.43 -51.38
CA SER A 121 23.96 4.96 -52.74
C SER A 121 25.07 4.18 -53.42
#